data_AF-A0A914EMG0-F1
#
_entry.id   AF-A0A914EMG0-F1
#
_cell.length_a   1.000
_cell.length_b   1.000
_cell.length_c   1.000
_cell.angle_alpha   90.00
_cell.angle_beta   90.00
_cell.angle_gamma   90.00
#
_symmetry.space_group_name_H-M   'P 1'
#
loop_
_entity.id
_entity.type
_entity.pdbx_description
1 polymer ?
#
loop_
_entity_poly.entity_id
_entity_poly.type
_entity_poly.pdbx_seq_one_letter_code
_entity_poly.pdbx_strand_id
1 'polypeptide(L)'
;MKELRAAILRMRSYGDSMGEIAKNLRIPKATMQKAIQRGTVEDRPGRGRKNARKHPEDQGKDLAKLWGDEAEEFEEEWTYQQDTALSHKAKETQAWLRKNAPDFITIKEWPPYSPDLNPLDYAIWGYLEAKSARKTPRIDQVLEESHQEGVG
;
A
#
# COMPACT_ATOMS: atom_id res chain seq x y z
N MET A 1 3.82 19.24 -18.34
CA MET A 1 4.68 19.01 -17.15
C MET A 1 5.91 18.15 -17.45
N LYS A 2 5.79 17.05 -18.22
CA LYS A 2 6.94 16.19 -18.58
C LYS A 2 8.02 16.94 -19.36
N GLU A 3 7.64 17.69 -20.40
CA GLU A 3 8.57 18.53 -21.19
C GLU A 3 9.30 19.58 -20.36
N LEU A 4 8.59 20.22 -19.42
CA LEU A 4 9.16 21.21 -18.51
C LEU A 4 10.21 20.58 -17.59
N ARG A 5 9.95 19.38 -17.06
CA ARG A 5 10.91 18.64 -16.22
C ARG A 5 12.13 18.19 -17.02
N ALA A 6 11.94 17.72 -18.25
CA ALA A 6 13.04 17.33 -19.13
C ALA A 6 13.95 18.53 -19.46
N ALA A 7 13.38 19.69 -19.74
CA ALA A 7 14.14 20.93 -19.96
C ALA A 7 14.97 21.33 -18.72
N ILE A 8 14.36 21.31 -17.53
CA ILE A 8 15.04 21.64 -16.27
C ILE A 8 16.23 20.70 -16.00
N LEU A 9 16.05 19.39 -16.21
CA LEU A 9 17.11 18.41 -15.98
C LEU A 9 18.26 18.54 -16.99
N ARG A 10 17.95 18.84 -18.26
CA ARG A 10 18.96 19.13 -19.29
C ARG A 10 19.78 20.37 -18.97
N MET A 11 19.14 21.49 -18.64
CA MET A 11 19.86 22.74 -18.31
C MET A 11 20.76 22.57 -17.07
N ARG A 12 20.34 21.77 -16.07
CA ARG A 12 21.17 21.43 -14.92
C ARG A 12 22.40 20.61 -15.30
N SER A 13 22.28 19.67 -16.25
CA SER A 13 23.44 18.88 -16.74
C SER A 13 24.47 19.72 -17.49
N TYR A 14 24.07 20.88 -18.03
CA TYR A 14 24.97 21.85 -18.64
C TYR A 14 25.61 22.83 -17.64
N GLY A 15 25.30 22.71 -16.35
CA GLY A 15 25.89 23.51 -15.28
C GLY A 15 25.11 24.77 -14.89
N ASP A 16 23.94 25.02 -15.49
CA ASP A 16 23.14 26.20 -15.18
C ASP A 16 22.62 26.17 -13.72
N SER A 17 22.67 27.32 -13.04
CA SER A 17 22.16 27.43 -11.68
C SER A 17 20.64 27.40 -11.63
N MET A 18 20.08 27.04 -10.47
CA MET A 18 18.63 26.98 -10.30
C MET A 18 17.92 28.32 -10.58
N GLY A 19 18.61 29.44 -10.27
CA GLY A 19 18.11 30.78 -10.51
C GLY A 19 18.04 31.14 -11.99
N GLU A 20 19.07 30.77 -12.76
CA GLU A 20 19.15 31.02 -14.20
C GLU A 20 18.11 30.19 -14.96
N ILE A 21 17.99 28.91 -14.62
CA ILE A 21 16.99 28.03 -15.23
C ILE A 21 15.57 28.54 -14.95
N ALA A 22 15.27 28.94 -13.71
CA ALA A 22 13.95 29.46 -13.34
C ALA A 22 13.61 30.76 -14.08
N LYS A 23 14.60 31.65 -14.25
CA LYS A 23 14.46 32.91 -14.99
C LYS A 23 14.27 32.67 -16.50
N ASN A 24 15.08 31.78 -17.09
CA ASN A 24 15.03 31.44 -18.51
C ASN A 24 13.73 30.75 -18.90
N LEU A 25 13.21 29.86 -18.05
CA LEU A 25 11.95 29.15 -18.29
C LEU A 25 10.71 29.91 -17.77
N ARG A 26 10.89 31.10 -17.17
CA ARG A 26 9.82 31.90 -16.53
C ARG A 26 8.94 31.07 -15.58
N ILE A 27 9.56 30.20 -14.80
CA ILE A 27 8.87 29.35 -13.82
C ILE A 27 9.23 29.74 -12.39
N PRO A 28 8.31 29.59 -11.43
CA PRO A 28 8.64 29.76 -10.02
C PRO A 28 9.76 28.79 -9.59
N LYS A 29 10.71 29.27 -8.78
CA LYS A 29 11.80 28.44 -8.22
C LYS A 29 11.27 27.17 -7.53
N ALA A 30 10.10 27.25 -6.87
CA ALA A 30 9.45 26.11 -6.23
C ALA A 30 9.09 24.98 -7.23
N THR A 31 8.65 25.32 -8.44
CA THR A 31 8.35 24.34 -9.50
C THR A 31 9.62 23.65 -9.98
N MET A 32 10.72 24.41 -10.06
CA MET A 32 12.04 23.91 -10.44
C MET A 32 12.64 22.99 -9.37
N GLN A 33 12.54 23.38 -8.10
CA GLN A 33 12.99 22.58 -6.96
C GLN A 33 12.23 21.24 -6.87
N LYS A 34 10.90 21.25 -7.05
CA LYS A 34 10.09 20.02 -7.11
C LYS A 34 10.47 19.12 -8.27
N ALA A 35 10.86 19.68 -9.41
CA ALA A 35 11.33 18.91 -10.56
C ALA A 35 12.67 18.23 -10.28
N ILE A 36 13.62 18.93 -9.65
CA ILE A 36 14.91 18.36 -9.23
C ILE A 36 14.70 17.27 -8.19
N GLN A 37 13.93 17.54 -7.14
CA GLN A 37 13.70 16.60 -6.04
C GLN A 37 13.07 15.29 -6.52
N ARG A 38 12.32 15.33 -7.62
CA ARG A 38 11.72 14.16 -8.25
C ARG A 38 12.71 13.34 -9.11
N GLY A 39 13.75 13.98 -9.66
CA GLY A 39 14.90 13.34 -10.32
C GLY A 39 14.60 12.52 -11.60
N THR A 40 13.33 12.46 -12.05
CA THR A 40 12.88 11.63 -13.18
C THR A 40 11.88 12.40 -14.03
N VAL A 41 11.95 12.21 -15.36
CA VAL A 41 11.02 12.83 -16.33
C VAL A 41 9.64 12.15 -16.27
N GLU A 42 9.63 10.85 -15.97
CA GLU A 42 8.41 10.05 -15.92
C GLU A 42 7.54 10.37 -14.71
N ASP A 43 6.22 10.35 -14.94
CA ASP A 43 5.28 10.40 -13.84
C ASP A 43 5.24 9.02 -13.19
N ARG A 44 5.87 8.89 -12.03
CA ARG A 44 5.67 7.72 -11.17
C ARG A 44 4.18 7.52 -10.89
N PRO A 45 3.65 6.29 -11.01
CA PRO A 45 2.30 6.01 -10.57
C PRO A 45 2.17 6.43 -9.10
N GLY A 46 1.08 7.15 -8.79
CA GLY A 46 0.84 7.62 -7.43
C GLY A 46 0.87 6.45 -6.45
N ARG A 47 1.60 6.62 -5.34
CA ARG A 47 1.56 5.71 -4.19
C ARG A 47 0.28 5.97 -3.39
N GLY A 48 -0.86 5.97 -4.08
CA GLY A 48 -2.19 6.07 -3.48
C GLY A 48 -2.78 4.68 -3.33
N ARG A 49 -3.71 4.54 -2.38
CA ARG A 49 -4.56 3.34 -2.30
C ARG A 49 -5.19 3.13 -3.68
N LYS A 50 -4.78 2.08 -4.38
CA LYS A 50 -5.39 1.74 -5.67
C LYS A 50 -6.87 1.50 -5.37
N ASN A 51 -7.77 2.25 -6.00
CA ASN A 51 -9.19 1.94 -6.02
C ASN A 51 -9.37 0.69 -6.88
N ALA A 52 -8.92 -0.45 -6.35
CA ALA A 52 -9.31 -1.74 -6.88
C ALA A 52 -10.76 -1.92 -6.43
N ARG A 53 -11.72 -1.57 -7.29
CA ARG A 53 -12.94 -2.37 -7.34
C ARG A 53 -12.47 -3.76 -7.77
N LYS A 54 -11.98 -4.56 -6.81
CA LYS A 54 -11.77 -5.98 -7.06
C LYS A 54 -13.14 -6.53 -7.39
N HIS A 55 -13.27 -7.18 -8.54
CA HIS A 55 -14.53 -7.82 -8.89
C HIS A 55 -14.79 -8.88 -7.81
N PRO A 56 -16.04 -9.09 -7.35
CA PRO A 56 -16.29 -10.02 -6.25
C PRO A 56 -15.73 -11.44 -6.51
N GLU A 57 -15.63 -11.89 -7.77
CA GLU A 57 -14.96 -13.15 -8.11
C GLU A 57 -13.46 -13.19 -7.77
N ASP A 58 -12.76 -12.05 -7.74
CA ASP A 58 -11.34 -11.98 -7.39
C ASP A 58 -11.11 -12.16 -5.89
N GLN A 59 -12.12 -11.86 -5.06
CA GLN A 59 -12.02 -12.08 -3.61
C GLN A 59 -12.19 -13.57 -3.28
N GLY A 60 -13.08 -14.26 -3.99
CA GLY A 60 -13.35 -15.68 -3.79
C GLY A 60 -12.35 -16.66 -4.37
N LYS A 61 -11.89 -16.40 -5.59
CA LYS A 61 -10.90 -17.25 -6.27
C LYS A 61 -9.56 -17.28 -5.53
N ASP A 62 -9.25 -16.23 -4.78
CA ASP A 62 -8.06 -16.18 -3.93
C ASP A 62 -8.21 -17.14 -2.73
N LEU A 63 -9.38 -17.26 -2.09
CA LEU A 63 -9.56 -18.07 -0.88
C LEU A 63 -9.37 -19.57 -1.16
N ALA A 64 -10.04 -20.11 -2.19
CA ALA A 64 -9.87 -21.51 -2.59
C ALA A 64 -8.41 -21.83 -3.01
N LYS A 65 -7.71 -20.83 -3.59
CA LYS A 65 -6.30 -20.95 -3.96
C LYS A 65 -5.36 -20.81 -2.76
N LEU A 66 -5.76 -20.07 -1.72
CA LEU A 66 -4.96 -19.78 -0.53
C LEU A 66 -4.92 -20.99 0.42
N TRP A 67 -6.02 -21.73 0.53
CA TRP A 67 -6.14 -22.89 1.43
C TRP A 67 -5.92 -24.25 0.75
N GLY A 68 -5.91 -24.32 -0.59
CA GLY A 68 -5.55 -25.55 -1.32
C GLY A 68 -6.33 -26.78 -0.86
N ASP A 69 -5.64 -27.91 -0.75
CA ASP A 69 -6.21 -29.21 -0.35
C ASP A 69 -6.59 -29.27 1.15
N GLU A 70 -6.13 -28.33 1.98
CA GLU A 70 -6.49 -28.27 3.42
C GLU A 70 -7.94 -27.84 3.63
N ALA A 71 -8.59 -27.29 2.61
CA ALA A 71 -10.01 -26.99 2.64
C ALA A 71 -10.90 -28.25 2.62
N GLU A 72 -10.38 -29.42 2.20
CA GLU A 72 -11.12 -30.70 2.25
C GLU A 72 -11.20 -31.30 3.66
N GLU A 73 -10.34 -30.88 4.61
CA GLU A 73 -10.34 -31.39 5.99
C GLU A 73 -11.35 -30.67 6.89
N PHE A 74 -11.80 -29.48 6.48
CA PHE A 74 -12.96 -28.85 7.08
C PHE A 74 -14.21 -29.40 6.41
N GLU A 75 -14.88 -30.35 7.07
CA GLU A 75 -16.30 -30.63 6.79
C GLU A 75 -17.02 -29.29 6.60
N GLU A 76 -17.94 -29.22 5.62
CA GLU A 76 -18.48 -28.03 4.92
C GLU A 76 -19.07 -26.88 5.78
N GLU A 77 -18.83 -26.85 7.09
CA GLU A 77 -19.37 -25.94 8.09
C GLU A 77 -18.32 -24.89 8.51
N TRP A 78 -18.09 -23.89 7.65
CA TRP A 78 -17.29 -22.72 8.01
C TRP A 78 -18.02 -21.41 7.72
N THR A 79 -17.82 -20.45 8.64
CA THR A 79 -18.40 -19.11 8.54
C THR A 79 -17.32 -18.09 8.17
N TYR A 80 -17.52 -17.36 7.07
CA TYR A 80 -16.65 -16.25 6.70
C TYR A 80 -16.91 -15.02 7.57
N GLN A 81 -15.87 -14.47 8.18
CA GLN A 81 -15.92 -13.23 8.98
C GLN A 81 -15.17 -12.10 8.27
N GLN A 82 -15.73 -10.88 8.31
CA GLN A 82 -15.13 -9.66 7.75
C GLN A 82 -15.52 -8.43 8.59
N ASP A 83 -14.70 -7.37 8.51
CA ASP A 83 -14.98 -6.09 9.16
C ASP A 83 -16.00 -5.23 8.38
N THR A 84 -16.24 -4.01 8.87
CA THR A 84 -17.20 -3.07 8.27
C THR A 84 -16.59 -2.13 7.23
N ALA A 85 -15.44 -2.47 6.63
CA ALA A 85 -14.81 -1.66 5.59
C ALA A 85 -15.75 -1.43 4.39
N LEU A 86 -15.60 -0.29 3.70
CA LEU A 86 -16.50 0.13 2.61
C LEU A 86 -16.59 -0.90 1.47
N SER A 87 -15.50 -1.62 1.17
CA SER A 87 -15.48 -2.69 0.16
C SER A 87 -16.33 -3.90 0.56
N HIS A 88 -16.35 -4.24 1.85
CA HIS A 88 -17.16 -5.32 2.41
C HIS A 88 -18.64 -4.91 2.47
N LYS A 89 -18.91 -3.60 2.63
CA LYS A 89 -20.25 -3.00 2.61
C LYS A 89 -20.94 -3.01 1.26
N ALA A 90 -20.21 -3.20 0.16
CA ALA A 90 -20.78 -3.16 -1.17
C ALA A 90 -21.81 -4.29 -1.37
N LYS A 91 -22.94 -3.95 -2.01
CA LYS A 91 -24.02 -4.92 -2.30
C LYS A 91 -23.52 -6.11 -3.10
N GLU A 92 -22.63 -5.85 -4.06
CA GLU A 92 -22.02 -6.87 -4.92
C GLU A 92 -21.18 -7.86 -4.10
N THR A 93 -20.33 -7.38 -3.20
CA THR A 93 -19.53 -8.23 -2.29
C THR A 93 -20.43 -9.12 -1.42
N GLN A 94 -21.45 -8.54 -0.79
CA GLN A 94 -22.39 -9.30 0.06
C GLN A 94 -23.20 -10.32 -0.74
N ALA A 95 -23.62 -9.99 -1.97
CA ALA A 95 -24.33 -10.92 -2.85
C ALA A 95 -23.44 -12.07 -3.30
N TRP A 96 -22.17 -11.79 -3.55
CA TRP A 96 -21.20 -12.81 -3.91
C TRP A 96 -20.93 -13.77 -2.75
N LEU A 97 -20.74 -13.26 -1.52
CA LEU A 97 -20.51 -14.11 -0.34
C LEU A 97 -21.70 -15.05 -0.07
N ARG A 98 -22.95 -14.56 -0.17
CA ARG A 98 -24.16 -15.40 -0.08
C ARG A 98 -24.20 -16.57 -1.05
N LYS A 99 -23.54 -16.44 -2.21
CA LYS A 99 -23.57 -17.45 -3.27
C LYS A 99 -22.41 -18.46 -3.16
N ASN A 100 -21.29 -18.08 -2.54
CA ASN A 100 -20.04 -18.82 -2.65
C ASN A 100 -19.44 -19.27 -1.31
N ALA A 101 -19.89 -18.73 -0.17
CA ALA A 101 -19.49 -19.21 1.15
C ALA A 101 -20.61 -20.08 1.73
N PRO A 102 -20.30 -21.17 2.48
CA PRO A 102 -21.30 -21.97 3.20
C PRO A 102 -22.09 -21.11 4.19
N ASP A 103 -21.38 -20.28 4.95
CA ASP A 103 -21.96 -19.26 5.81
C ASP A 103 -21.06 -18.01 5.88
N PHE A 104 -21.62 -16.85 6.21
CA PHE A 104 -20.83 -15.66 6.49
C PHE A 104 -21.55 -14.66 7.39
N ILE A 105 -20.79 -13.96 8.21
CA ILE A 105 -21.30 -12.87 9.03
C ILE A 105 -21.56 -11.66 8.14
N THR A 106 -22.83 -11.30 7.99
CA THR A 106 -23.22 -10.12 7.22
C THR A 106 -22.84 -8.84 7.97
N ILE A 107 -22.80 -7.72 7.24
CA ILE A 107 -22.54 -6.39 7.84
C ILE A 107 -23.57 -6.05 8.94
N LYS A 108 -24.78 -6.62 8.88
CA LYS A 108 -25.83 -6.36 9.86
C LYS A 108 -25.63 -7.12 11.16
N GLU A 109 -25.00 -8.29 11.09
CA GLU A 109 -24.70 -9.15 12.24
C GLU A 109 -23.39 -8.73 12.92
N TRP A 110 -22.45 -8.14 12.16
CA TRP A 110 -21.21 -7.64 12.72
C TRP A 110 -21.43 -6.32 13.49
N PRO A 111 -21.05 -6.24 14.78
CA PRO A 111 -21.19 -5.01 15.55
C PRO A 111 -20.25 -3.90 15.03
N PRO A 112 -20.73 -2.65 14.94
CA PRO A 112 -19.91 -1.54 14.46
C PRO A 112 -18.81 -1.20 15.47
N TYR A 113 -17.62 -0.85 14.96
CA TYR A 113 -16.46 -0.42 15.75
C TYR A 113 -15.96 -1.45 16.77
N SER A 114 -16.00 -2.74 16.42
CA SER A 114 -15.53 -3.84 17.27
C SER A 114 -14.23 -4.48 16.76
N PRO A 115 -13.08 -3.78 16.82
CA PRO A 115 -11.79 -4.37 16.48
C PRO A 115 -11.36 -5.46 17.46
N ASP A 116 -11.87 -5.42 18.69
CA ASP A 116 -11.68 -6.42 19.74
C ASP A 116 -12.28 -7.79 19.38
N LEU A 117 -13.32 -7.81 18.55
CA LEU A 117 -13.96 -9.03 18.09
C LEU A 117 -13.33 -9.60 16.82
N ASN A 118 -12.49 -8.85 16.11
CA ASN A 118 -11.81 -9.31 14.91
C ASN A 118 -10.44 -9.91 15.27
N PRO A 119 -10.22 -11.24 15.14
CA PRO A 119 -8.94 -11.86 15.49
C PRO A 119 -7.74 -11.27 14.74
N LEU A 120 -7.96 -10.76 13.51
CA LEU A 120 -6.92 -10.09 12.74
C LEU A 120 -6.45 -8.79 13.44
N ASP A 121 -7.39 -7.97 13.90
CA ASP A 121 -7.12 -6.68 14.55
C ASP A 121 -6.69 -6.86 16.00
N TYR A 122 -7.34 -7.76 16.74
CA TYR A 122 -7.05 -8.01 18.16
C TYR A 122 -5.65 -8.58 18.39
N ALA A 123 -5.18 -9.52 17.54
CA ALA A 123 -3.97 -10.28 17.81
C ALA A 123 -2.97 -10.33 16.64
N ILE A 124 -3.43 -10.69 15.44
CA ILE A 124 -2.52 -11.05 14.33
C ILE A 124 -1.71 -9.85 13.86
N TRP A 125 -2.34 -8.69 13.66
CA TRP A 125 -1.63 -7.50 13.20
C TRP A 125 -0.57 -7.03 14.19
N GLY A 126 -0.87 -7.02 15.50
CA GLY A 126 0.11 -6.67 16.53
C GLY A 126 1.29 -7.63 16.56
N TYR A 127 1.05 -8.94 16.41
CA TYR A 127 2.11 -9.93 16.32
C TYR A 127 3.00 -9.71 15.08
N LEU A 128 2.39 -9.48 13.91
CA LEU A 128 3.11 -9.25 12.66
C LEU A 128 3.92 -7.95 12.70
N GLU A 129 3.36 -6.87 13.24
CA GLU A 129 4.05 -5.59 13.42
C GLU A 129 5.29 -5.76 14.32
N ALA A 130 5.13 -6.42 15.47
CA ALA A 130 6.25 -6.69 16.37
C ALA A 130 7.34 -7.53 15.68
N LYS A 131 6.97 -8.49 14.83
CA LYS A 131 7.93 -9.32 14.07
C LYS A 131 8.61 -8.55 12.93
N SER A 132 7.90 -7.63 12.29
CA SER A 132 8.44 -6.78 11.22
C SER A 132 9.38 -5.72 11.76
N ALA A 133 9.04 -5.10 12.90
CA ALA A 133 9.87 -4.10 13.56
C ALA A 133 11.25 -4.65 13.95
N ARG A 134 11.33 -5.93 14.33
CA ARG A 134 12.60 -6.61 14.64
C ARG A 134 13.51 -6.85 13.43
N LYS A 135 13.00 -6.77 12.20
CA LYS A 135 13.75 -7.05 10.96
C LYS A 135 14.23 -5.81 10.22
N THR A 136 13.79 -4.62 10.62
CA THR A 136 14.21 -3.38 9.98
C THR A 136 15.28 -2.74 10.86
N PRO A 137 16.56 -2.70 10.44
CA PRO A 137 17.53 -1.93 11.19
C PRO A 137 17.05 -0.47 11.23
N ARG A 138 17.07 0.11 12.43
CA ARG A 138 16.79 1.55 12.59
C ARG A 138 17.82 2.29 11.73
N ILE A 139 17.42 3.33 11.01
CA ILE A 139 18.36 4.15 10.21
C ILE A 139 19.53 4.64 11.08
N ASP A 140 19.24 4.88 12.35
CA ASP A 140 20.16 5.22 13.43
C ASP A 140 21.27 4.17 13.60
N GLN A 141 20.94 2.87 13.53
CA GLN A 141 21.90 1.76 13.68
C GLN A 141 22.80 1.61 12.44
N VAL A 142 22.23 1.78 11.24
CA VAL A 142 22.99 1.70 9.98
C VAL A 142 24.05 2.81 9.89
N LEU A 143 23.75 4.00 10.42
CA LEU A 143 24.69 5.12 10.43
C LEU A 143 25.84 4.92 11.43
N GLU A 144 25.57 4.25 12.56
CA GLU A 144 26.56 3.99 13.60
C GLU A 144 27.55 2.88 13.17
N GLU A 145 27.06 1.82 12.51
CA GLU A 145 27.90 0.76 11.93
C GLU A 145 28.80 1.29 10.80
N SER A 146 28.27 2.18 9.96
CA SER A 146 29.03 2.83 8.88
C SER A 146 30.18 3.72 9.40
N HIS A 147 30.09 4.21 10.64
CA HIS A 147 31.13 5.05 11.25
C HIS A 147 32.27 4.22 11.87
N GLN A 148 32.01 2.97 12.25
CA GLN A 148 33.02 2.06 12.81
C GLN A 148 33.83 1.34 11.72
N GLU A 149 33.27 1.10 10.54
CA GLU A 149 33.98 0.44 9.42
C GLU A 149 34.87 1.41 8.60
N GLY A 150 34.81 2.71 8.84
CA GLY A 150 35.58 3.74 8.13
C GLY A 150 36.90 4.16 8.80
N VAL A 151 37.29 3.53 9.92
CA VAL A 151 38.54 3.80 10.64
C VAL A 151 39.40 2.54 10.62
N GLY A 152 40.01 2.29 9.46
CA GLY A 152 41.01 1.24 9.23
C GLY A 152 42.06 1.73 8.25
#